data_AF-B0CZT4-F1
#
_entry.id   AF-B0CZT4-F1
#
_cell.length_a   1.000
_cell.length_b   1.000
_cell.length_c   1.000
_cell.angle_alpha   90.00
_cell.angle_beta   90.00
_cell.angle_gamma   90.00
#
_symmetry.space_group_name_H-M   'P 1'
#
loop_
_entity.id
_entity.type
_entity.pdbx_description
1 polymer ?
#
loop_
_entity_poly.entity_id
_entity_poly.type
_entity_poly.pdbx_seq_one_letter_code
_entity_poly.pdbx_strand_id
1 'polypeptide(L)'
;MATKLAADVKAYFHAQAPFQGGKGDGRDWWKSLLVNVTSDPLKAMAVKLFSIVPHAAEVEQFFSNLGGVQSVKRLRLMVSHMETLGMLWNHYTH
;
A
#
# COMPACT_ATOMS: atom_id res chain seq x y z
N MET A 1 -23.50 6.38 5.08
CA MET A 1 -22.04 6.27 4.79
C MET A 1 -21.61 7.13 3.61
N ALA A 2 -22.20 6.99 2.41
CA ALA A 2 -21.79 7.78 1.24
C ALA A 2 -21.86 9.31 1.42
N THR A 3 -22.89 9.81 2.11
CA THR A 3 -23.05 11.24 2.41
C THR A 3 -21.98 11.80 3.34
N LYS A 4 -21.53 11.02 4.34
CA LYS A 4 -20.46 11.43 5.25
C LYS A 4 -19.10 11.46 4.55
N LEU A 5 -18.82 10.46 3.71
CA LEU A 5 -17.60 10.44 2.90
C LEU A 5 -17.49 11.67 1.99
N ALA A 6 -18.58 12.09 1.35
CA ALA A 6 -18.59 13.30 0.53
C ALA A 6 -18.30 14.57 1.35
N ALA A 7 -18.86 14.65 2.56
CA ALA A 7 -18.58 15.75 3.49
C ALA A 7 -17.11 15.75 3.94
N ASP A 8 -16.56 14.57 4.24
CA ASP A 8 -15.15 14.43 4.62
C ASP A 8 -14.21 14.86 3.50
N VAL A 9 -14.50 14.46 2.25
CA VAL A 9 -13.71 14.84 1.08
C VAL A 9 -13.73 16.36 0.90
N LYS A 10 -14.88 17.00 1.10
CA LYS A 10 -15.00 18.46 1.05
C LYS A 10 -14.21 19.13 2.18
N ALA A 11 -14.29 18.61 3.41
CA ALA A 11 -13.54 19.13 4.55
C ALA A 11 -12.01 18.97 4.34
N TYR A 12 -11.57 17.81 3.84
CA TYR A 12 -10.18 17.57 3.47
C TYR A 12 -9.68 18.52 2.38
N PHE A 13 -10.47 18.73 1.32
CA PHE A 13 -10.13 19.66 0.24
C PHE A 13 -9.92 21.09 0.74
N HIS A 14 -10.73 21.52 1.72
CA HIS A 14 -10.61 22.84 2.33
C HIS A 14 -9.65 22.87 3.53
N ALA A 15 -8.91 21.79 3.82
CA ALA A 15 -8.03 21.66 4.99
C ALA A 15 -8.72 22.03 6.31
N GLN A 16 -9.99 21.65 6.46
CA GLN A 16 -10.79 21.90 7.66
C GLN A 16 -10.65 20.77 8.67
N ALA A 17 -10.90 21.06 9.95
CA ALA A 17 -11.01 20.05 10.98
C ALA A 17 -11.99 18.94 10.55
N PRO A 18 -11.63 17.65 10.72
CA PRO A 18 -10.44 17.13 11.41
C PRO A 18 -9.20 16.91 10.52
N PHE A 19 -9.22 17.31 9.26
CA PHE A 19 -8.19 16.99 8.25
C PHE A 19 -7.17 18.11 7.99
N GLN A 20 -6.89 18.90 9.02
CA GLN A 20 -5.96 20.03 8.96
C GLN A 20 -4.52 19.60 9.32
N GLY A 21 -3.53 20.28 8.75
CA GLY A 21 -2.10 20.00 8.94
C GLY A 21 -1.51 19.03 7.90
N GLY A 22 -0.36 18.44 8.21
CA GLY A 22 0.36 17.55 7.30
C GLY A 22 1.60 16.91 7.94
N LYS A 23 2.14 15.87 7.29
CA LYS A 23 3.51 15.36 7.52
C LYS A 23 4.18 15.14 6.16
N GLY A 24 5.50 15.02 6.16
CA GLY A 24 6.27 14.73 4.94
C GLY A 24 5.88 13.40 4.29
N ASP A 25 5.53 12.39 5.12
CA ASP A 25 4.91 11.15 4.66
C ASP A 25 3.39 11.23 4.82
N GLY A 26 2.68 11.14 3.68
CA GLY A 26 1.22 11.20 3.63
C GLY A 26 0.54 9.99 4.29
N ARG A 27 1.10 8.78 4.16
CA ARG A 27 0.58 7.57 4.81
C ARG A 27 0.66 7.70 6.33
N ASP A 28 1.79 8.19 6.82
CA ASP A 28 1.98 8.41 8.25
C ASP A 28 1.12 9.54 8.80
N TRP A 29 0.86 10.57 8.00
CA TRP A 29 -0.11 11.61 8.36
C TRP A 29 -1.50 11.00 8.58
N TRP A 30 -2.04 10.27 7.59
CA TRP A 30 -3.37 9.64 7.69
C TRP A 30 -3.49 8.65 8.84
N LYS A 31 -2.44 7.89 9.14
CA LYS A 31 -2.40 6.99 10.30
C LYS A 31 -2.42 7.73 11.64
N SER A 32 -1.71 8.86 11.72
CA SER A 32 -1.58 9.64 12.95
C SER A 32 -2.79 10.51 13.32
N LEU A 33 -3.72 10.71 12.39
CA LEU A 33 -4.94 11.47 12.66
C LEU A 33 -5.78 10.79 13.76
N LEU A 34 -6.16 11.53 14.80
CA LEU A 34 -6.99 11.06 15.91
C LEU A 34 -8.49 11.10 15.56
N VAL A 35 -8.86 10.62 14.38
CA VAL A 35 -10.25 10.46 13.92
C VAL A 35 -10.69 9.01 13.93
N ASN A 36 -11.95 8.80 14.32
CA ASN A 36 -12.58 7.50 14.33
C ASN A 36 -13.04 7.14 12.91
N VAL A 37 -12.69 5.95 12.44
CA VAL A 37 -13.04 5.45 11.10
C VAL A 37 -14.56 5.32 10.91
N THR A 38 -15.30 5.10 11.99
CA THR A 38 -16.77 5.01 11.95
C THR A 38 -17.43 6.36 11.74
N SER A 39 -16.83 7.44 12.27
CA SER A 39 -17.32 8.82 12.07
C SER A 39 -16.78 9.45 10.79
N ASP A 40 -15.54 9.15 10.43
CA ASP A 40 -14.81 9.80 9.33
C ASP A 40 -14.22 8.74 8.38
N PRO A 41 -15.07 8.11 7.54
CA PRO A 41 -14.68 7.00 6.68
C PRO A 41 -13.56 7.33 5.68
N LEU A 42 -13.33 8.61 5.39
CA LEU A 42 -12.25 9.06 4.52
C LEU A 42 -10.87 8.56 4.99
N LYS A 43 -10.64 8.51 6.31
CA LYS A 43 -9.37 8.01 6.87
C LYS A 43 -9.07 6.58 6.44
N ALA A 44 -10.05 5.68 6.53
CA ALA A 44 -9.85 4.29 6.12
C ALA A 44 -9.66 4.15 4.61
N MET A 45 -10.36 4.96 3.82
CA MET A 45 -10.18 4.97 2.37
C MET A 45 -8.77 5.42 2.00
N ALA A 46 -8.29 6.52 2.60
CA ALA A 46 -6.95 7.03 2.35
C ALA A 46 -5.87 6.03 2.74
N VAL A 47 -5.93 5.43 3.94
CA VAL A 47 -4.95 4.41 4.38
C VAL A 47 -4.94 3.19 3.44
N LYS A 48 -6.10 2.76 2.94
CA LYS A 48 -6.20 1.68 1.95
C LYS A 48 -5.57 2.08 0.62
N LEU A 49 -5.84 3.29 0.12
CA LEU A 49 -5.23 3.81 -1.11
C LEU A 49 -3.70 3.88 -0.99
N PHE A 50 -3.17 4.33 0.15
CA PHE A 50 -1.73 4.31 0.44
C PHE A 50 -1.14 2.90 0.62
N SER A 51 -1.97 1.87 0.77
CA SER A 51 -1.52 0.47 0.83
C SER A 51 -1.56 -0.20 -0.53
N ILE A 52 -2.14 0.45 -1.54
CA ILE A 52 -2.00 0.03 -2.94
C ILE A 52 -0.61 0.47 -3.37
N VAL A 53 0.28 -0.49 -3.55
CA VAL A 53 1.62 -0.26 -4.08
C VAL A 53 1.48 0.33 -5.48
N PRO A 54 1.91 1.57 -5.74
CA PRO A 54 1.64 2.23 -7.00
C PRO A 54 2.54 1.76 -8.15
N HIS A 55 3.46 0.81 -7.95
CA HIS A 55 4.45 0.52 -8.97
C HIS A 55 4.56 -0.96 -9.32
N ALA A 56 4.26 -1.24 -10.59
CA ALA A 56 4.76 -2.41 -11.30
C ALA A 56 6.27 -2.60 -11.13
N ALA A 57 7.03 -1.55 -10.77
CA ALA A 57 8.48 -1.62 -10.56
C ALA A 57 8.91 -2.41 -9.31
N GLU A 58 8.14 -2.44 -8.22
CA GLU A 58 8.46 -3.32 -7.08
C GLU A 58 8.19 -4.78 -7.44
N VAL A 59 7.14 -5.03 -8.24
CA VAL A 59 6.85 -6.36 -8.79
C VAL A 59 7.93 -6.78 -9.80
N GLU A 60 8.37 -5.86 -10.67
CA GLU A 60 9.46 -6.08 -11.62
C GLU A 60 10.81 -6.24 -10.91
N GLN A 61 11.07 -5.50 -9.83
CA GLN A 61 12.26 -5.68 -9.00
C GLN A 61 12.22 -7.03 -8.29
N PHE A 62 11.06 -7.43 -7.76
CA PHE A 62 10.84 -8.76 -7.19
C PHE A 62 11.12 -9.85 -8.23
N PHE A 63 10.57 -9.74 -9.44
CA PHE A 63 10.88 -10.68 -10.52
C PHE A 63 12.33 -10.60 -11.02
N SER A 64 12.96 -9.43 -10.98
CA SER A 64 14.37 -9.25 -11.36
C SER A 64 15.31 -9.88 -10.33
N ASN A 65 14.99 -9.76 -9.04
CA ASN A 65 15.69 -10.44 -7.94
C ASN A 65 15.54 -11.97 -8.07
N LEU A 66 14.38 -12.45 -8.55
CA LEU A 66 14.16 -13.84 -8.91
C LEU A 66 14.75 -14.21 -10.29
N GLY A 67 15.14 -13.23 -11.12
CA GLY A 67 15.68 -13.44 -12.46
C GLY A 67 16.99 -14.22 -12.48
N GLY A 68 17.76 -14.19 -11.38
CA GLY A 68 18.92 -15.06 -11.19
C GLY A 68 18.57 -16.55 -11.07
N VAL A 69 17.34 -16.86 -10.66
CA VAL A 69 16.79 -18.22 -10.51
C VAL A 69 16.22 -18.74 -11.84
N GLN A 70 15.89 -17.86 -12.78
CA GLN A 70 15.19 -18.18 -14.03
C GLN A 70 16.05 -18.09 -15.30
N SER A 71 17.39 -18.01 -15.19
CA SER A 71 18.22 -18.11 -16.40
C SER A 71 18.16 -19.55 -16.97
N VAL A 72 18.00 -19.63 -18.29
CA VAL A 72 17.60 -20.79 -19.13
C VAL A 72 18.39 -22.09 -18.90
N LYS A 73 19.49 -22.08 -18.14
CA LYS A 73 20.41 -23.23 -18.05
C LYS A 73 20.42 -24.02 -16.75
N ARG A 74 19.75 -23.63 -15.64
CA ARG A 74 20.05 -24.31 -14.36
C ARG A 74 18.92 -24.72 -13.41
N LEU A 75 17.68 -24.26 -13.54
CA LEU A 75 16.68 -24.58 -12.52
C LEU A 75 15.33 -24.99 -13.14
N ARG A 76 15.00 -26.28 -13.04
CA ARG A 76 13.66 -26.86 -13.33
C ARG A 76 12.65 -26.49 -12.23
N LEU A 77 12.62 -25.21 -11.83
CA LEU A 77 11.68 -24.77 -10.82
C LEU A 77 10.33 -24.53 -11.49
N MET A 78 9.38 -25.40 -11.16
CA MET A 78 7.97 -25.19 -11.44
C MET A 78 7.48 -23.87 -10.84
N VAL A 79 6.41 -23.31 -11.40
CA VAL A 79 5.79 -22.05 -10.97
C VAL A 79 5.48 -22.07 -9.47
N SER A 80 5.00 -23.20 -8.93
CA SER A 80 4.72 -23.36 -7.49
C SER A 80 5.96 -23.15 -6.60
N HIS A 81 7.14 -23.54 -7.06
CA HIS A 81 8.39 -23.31 -6.33
C HIS A 81 8.82 -21.83 -6.37
N MET A 82 8.58 -21.14 -7.50
CA MET A 82 8.84 -19.70 -7.62
C MET A 82 7.92 -18.90 -6.70
N GLU A 83 6.63 -19.25 -6.63
CA GLU A 83 5.67 -18.63 -5.71
C GLU A 83 6.07 -18.82 -4.24
N THR A 84 6.50 -20.04 -3.88
CA THR A 84 6.96 -20.36 -2.52
C THR A 84 8.23 -19.57 -2.17
N LEU A 85 9.20 -19.52 -3.08
CA LEU A 85 10.42 -18.71 -2.90
C LEU A 85 10.09 -17.23 -2.76
N GLY A 86 9.17 -16.73 -3.57
CA GLY A 86 8.69 -15.37 -3.51
C GLY A 86 8.04 -15.00 -2.18
N MET A 87 7.16 -15.88 -1.67
CA MET A 87 6.53 -15.72 -0.36
C MET A 87 7.55 -15.73 0.77
N LEU A 88 8.50 -16.67 0.75
CA LEU A 88 9.55 -16.75 1.76
C LEU A 88 10.44 -15.50 1.74
N TRP A 89 10.86 -15.06 0.56
CA TRP A 89 11.74 -13.90 0.43
C TRP A 89 11.07 -12.62 0.94
N ASN A 90 9.79 -12.39 0.56
CA ASN A 90 9.03 -11.26 1.08
C ASN A 90 8.82 -11.34 2.61
N HIS A 91 8.67 -12.53 3.18
CA HIS A 91 8.51 -12.71 4.62
C HIS A 91 9.80 -12.44 5.42
N TYR A 92 10.99 -12.69 4.85
CA TYR A 92 12.26 -12.50 5.55
C TYR A 92 12.92 -11.13 5.31
N THR A 93 12.54 -10.43 4.24
CA THR A 93 13.15 -9.15 3.84
C THR A 93 12.35 -7.93 4.32
N HIS A 94 11.09 -8.15 4.74
CA HIS A 94 10.22 -7.18 5.40
C HIS A 94 10.06 -7.50 6.88
#